data_AF-A0A942Z939-F1
#
_entry.id   AF-A0A942Z939-F1
#
_cell.length_a   1.000
_cell.length_b   1.000
_cell.length_c   1.000
_cell.angle_alpha   90.00
_cell.angle_beta   90.00
_cell.angle_gamma   90.00
#
_symmetry.space_group_name_H-M   'P 1'
#
loop_
_entity.id
_entity.type
_entity.pdbx_description
1 polymer ?
#
loop_
_entity_poly.entity_id
_entity_poly.type
_entity_poly.pdbx_seq_one_letter_code
_entity_poly.pdbx_strand_id
1 'polypeptide(L)'
;MIIKLDVLTLIDSNDFIGEVCFHYDKYTHAHNIGIVIEHKYRCKGYSSEGLNILVQKGFCNKKVNRMSNEIPIERKVAIKGHRNAGFEISKITDDNCILEATRESIMSYKNHG
;
A
#
# COMPACT_ATOMS: atom_id res chain seq x y z
N MET A 1 -1.85 10.72 -13.98
CA MET A 1 -2.75 11.34 -12.98
C MET A 1 -2.62 10.55 -11.69
N ILE A 2 -2.27 11.22 -10.58
CA ILE A 2 -2.26 10.59 -9.25
C ILE A 2 -3.68 10.68 -8.69
N ILE A 3 -4.22 9.56 -8.22
CA ILE A 3 -5.53 9.48 -7.61
C ILE A 3 -5.32 9.36 -6.10
N LYS A 4 -5.70 10.40 -5.36
CA LYS A 4 -5.83 10.33 -3.91
C LYS A 4 -6.95 9.36 -3.59
N LEU A 5 -6.62 8.30 -2.84
CA LEU A 5 -7.57 7.25 -2.51
C LEU A 5 -8.25 7.54 -1.19
N ASP A 6 -7.48 7.95 -0.17
CA ASP A 6 -8.01 8.22 1.15
C ASP A 6 -7.15 9.18 1.96
N VAL A 7 -7.81 9.84 2.91
CA VAL A 7 -7.16 10.55 4.02
C VAL A 7 -7.23 9.66 5.24
N LEU A 8 -6.11 9.53 5.94
CA LEU A 8 -6.06 8.82 7.20
C LEU A 8 -6.26 9.85 8.32
N THR A 9 -7.26 9.63 9.17
CA THR A 9 -7.51 10.44 10.37
C THR A 9 -7.60 9.57 11.62
N LEU A 10 -7.28 10.15 12.79
CA LEU A 10 -7.62 9.53 14.06
C LEU A 10 -9.14 9.56 14.24
N ILE A 11 -9.73 8.45 14.68
CA ILE A 11 -11.19 8.36 14.87
C ILE A 11 -11.67 9.35 15.94
N ASP A 12 -10.95 9.46 17.05
CA ASP A 12 -11.41 10.22 18.22
C ASP A 12 -11.28 11.74 18.02
N SER A 13 -10.17 12.20 17.44
CA SER A 13 -9.88 13.63 17.28
C SER A 13 -10.13 14.15 15.87
N ASN A 14 -10.33 13.26 14.89
CA ASN A 14 -10.35 13.57 13.46
C ASN A 14 -9.06 14.25 12.96
N ASP A 15 -7.95 14.13 13.70
CA ASP A 15 -6.66 14.68 13.30
C ASP A 15 -6.17 13.99 12.03
N PHE A 16 -5.67 14.79 11.08
CA PHE A 16 -4.96 14.27 9.91
C PHE A 16 -3.67 13.55 10.34
N ILE A 17 -3.54 12.27 9.99
CA ILE A 17 -2.33 11.47 10.25
C ILE A 17 -1.54 11.16 8.98
N GLY A 18 -2.15 11.31 7.80
CA GLY A 18 -1.50 10.98 6.55
C GLY A 18 -2.48 10.70 5.42
N GLU A 19 -1.95 10.14 4.34
CA GLU A 19 -2.74 9.79 3.17
C GLU A 19 -2.19 8.58 2.43
N VAL A 20 -3.09 7.97 1.65
CA VAL A 20 -2.80 6.90 0.72
C VAL A 20 -3.30 7.25 -0.67
N CYS A 21 -2.48 6.94 -1.67
CA CYS A 21 -2.78 7.25 -3.06
C CYS A 21 -2.25 6.15 -3.99
N PHE A 22 -2.70 6.20 -5.24
CA PHE A 22 -2.08 5.42 -6.29
C PHE A 22 -2.11 6.19 -7.62
N HIS A 23 -1.28 5.78 -8.56
CA HIS A 23 -1.33 6.28 -9.93
C HIS A 23 -1.10 5.14 -10.90
N TYR A 24 -1.83 5.15 -12.02
CA TYR A 24 -1.63 4.15 -13.05
C TYR A 24 -0.35 4.43 -13.84
N ASP A 25 0.47 3.41 -13.97
CA ASP A 25 1.64 3.38 -14.84
C ASP A 25 1.36 2.48 -16.05
N LYS A 26 1.38 3.10 -17.22
CA LYS A 26 1.11 2.46 -18.51
C LYS A 26 2.22 1.50 -18.95
N TYR A 27 3.45 1.66 -18.46
CA TYR A 27 4.57 0.79 -18.86
C TYR A 27 4.48 -0.53 -18.12
N THR A 28 4.30 -0.46 -16.80
CA THR A 28 4.18 -1.63 -15.95
C THR A 28 2.77 -2.22 -15.92
N HIS A 29 1.76 -1.51 -16.45
CA HIS A 29 0.34 -1.89 -16.38
C HIS A 29 -0.12 -2.14 -14.93
N ALA A 30 0.38 -1.33 -14.00
CA ALA A 30 0.10 -1.42 -12.57
C ALA A 30 -0.32 -0.07 -11.99
N HIS A 31 -1.01 -0.09 -10.85
CA HIS A 31 -1.21 1.12 -10.05
C HIS A 31 -0.10 1.21 -9.01
N ASN A 32 0.85 2.11 -9.23
CA ASN A 32 1.93 2.38 -8.28
C ASN A 32 1.35 3.12 -7.07
N ILE A 33 1.61 2.59 -5.88
CA ILE A 33 1.00 3.07 -4.64
C ILE A 33 1.90 4.06 -3.89
N GLY A 34 1.29 4.91 -3.08
CA GLY A 34 1.98 5.83 -2.18
C GLY A 34 1.31 5.85 -0.82
N ILE A 35 2.13 5.92 0.23
CA ILE A 35 1.69 6.12 1.60
C ILE A 35 2.58 7.15 2.29
N VAL A 36 1.95 8.16 2.90
CA VAL A 36 2.62 9.19 3.67
C VAL A 36 1.99 9.25 5.05
N ILE A 37 2.82 9.13 6.09
CA ILE A 37 2.41 9.33 7.49
C ILE A 37 3.16 10.55 8.03
N GLU A 38 2.42 11.45 8.63
CA GLU A 38 2.91 12.64 9.32
C GLU A 38 3.95 12.29 10.37
N HIS A 39 5.02 13.10 10.47
CA HIS A 39 6.19 12.76 11.29
C HIS A 39 5.82 12.43 12.74
N LYS A 40 4.93 13.23 13.34
CA LYS A 40 4.46 13.06 14.74
C LYS A 40 3.63 11.79 15.00
N TYR A 41 3.19 11.11 13.94
CA TYR A 41 2.41 9.88 14.02
C TYR A 41 3.17 8.64 13.50
N ARG A 42 4.43 8.78 13.09
CA ARG A 42 5.26 7.63 12.67
C ARG A 42 5.59 6.70 13.84
N CYS A 43 6.03 5.48 13.51
CA CYS A 43 6.40 4.43 14.46
C CYS A 43 5.25 3.91 15.35
N LYS A 44 4.00 4.21 15.00
CA LYS A 44 2.78 3.77 15.72
C LYS A 44 1.99 2.68 14.99
N GLY A 45 2.51 2.15 13.88
CA GLY A 45 1.84 1.09 13.09
C GLY A 45 0.90 1.60 11.99
N TYR A 46 0.60 2.90 11.92
CA TYR A 46 -0.35 3.47 10.95
C TYR A 46 -0.01 3.24 9.48
N SER A 47 1.26 3.02 9.13
CA SER A 47 1.62 2.64 7.76
C SER A 47 1.01 1.30 7.34
N SER A 48 0.96 0.32 8.24
CA SER A 48 0.35 -0.98 7.95
C SER A 48 -1.17 -0.87 7.82
N GLU A 49 -1.82 -0.09 8.68
CA GLU A 49 -3.26 0.17 8.59
C GLU A 49 -3.61 0.92 7.31
N GLY A 50 -2.82 1.94 6.95
CA GLY A 50 -2.97 2.68 5.70
C GLY A 50 -2.87 1.77 4.47
N LEU A 51 -1.92 0.81 4.45
CA LEU A 51 -1.81 -0.17 3.37
C LEU A 51 -3.04 -1.09 3.29
N ASN A 52 -3.59 -1.53 4.42
CA ASN A 52 -4.81 -2.33 4.44
C ASN A 52 -6.02 -1.55 3.88
N ILE A 53 -6.14 -0.27 4.26
CA ILE A 53 -7.17 0.64 3.72
C ILE A 53 -6.98 0.82 2.22
N LEU A 54 -5.73 1.02 1.77
CA LEU A 54 -5.38 1.20 0.36
C LEU A 54 -5.82 -0.01 -0.46
N VAL A 55 -5.43 -1.20 -0.04
CA VAL A 55 -5.78 -2.47 -0.67
C VAL A 55 -7.30 -2.64 -0.72
N GLN A 56 -7.99 -2.45 0.42
CA GLN A 56 -9.44 -2.58 0.49
C GLN A 56 -10.14 -1.60 -0.45
N LYS A 57 -9.86 -0.30 -0.36
CA LYS A 57 -10.55 0.72 -1.16
C LYS A 57 -10.18 0.62 -2.64
N GLY A 58 -8.92 0.34 -2.98
CA GLY A 58 -8.50 0.28 -4.36
C GLY A 58 -9.02 -0.97 -5.09
N PHE A 59 -8.90 -2.15 -4.49
CA PHE A 59 -9.45 -3.37 -5.10
C PHE A 59 -10.98 -3.39 -5.02
N CYS A 60 -11.59 -3.21 -3.84
CA CYS A 60 -13.04 -3.37 -3.70
C CYS A 60 -13.84 -2.24 -4.35
N ASN A 61 -13.47 -0.97 -4.12
CA ASN A 61 -14.29 0.17 -4.54
C ASN A 61 -13.87 0.73 -5.90
N LYS A 62 -12.56 0.83 -6.16
CA LYS A 62 -12.04 1.42 -7.41
C LYS A 62 -11.80 0.39 -8.52
N LYS A 63 -11.99 -0.91 -8.23
CA LYS A 63 -11.79 -2.03 -9.19
C LYS A 63 -10.42 -1.99 -9.86
N VAL A 64 -9.39 -1.58 -9.12
CA VAL A 64 -7.99 -1.74 -9.54
C VAL A 64 -7.72 -3.24 -9.69
N ASN A 65 -6.98 -3.65 -10.73
CA ASN A 65 -6.65 -5.07 -10.93
C ASN A 65 -5.30 -5.45 -10.31
N ARG A 66 -4.34 -4.52 -10.33
CA ARG A 66 -2.97 -4.74 -9.86
C ARG A 66 -2.39 -3.47 -9.26
N MET A 67 -1.74 -3.63 -8.11
CA MET A 67 -0.98 -2.59 -7.41
C MET A 67 0.48 -2.99 -7.30
N SER A 68 1.37 -2.00 -7.35
CA SER A 68 2.81 -2.20 -7.23
C SER A 68 3.43 -1.14 -6.32
N ASN A 69 4.50 -1.51 -5.62
CA ASN A 69 5.39 -0.55 -4.99
C ASN A 69 6.85 -1.00 -5.15
N GLU A 70 7.73 -0.04 -5.39
CA GLU A 70 9.17 -0.25 -5.41
C GLU A 70 9.77 0.35 -4.14
N ILE A 71 10.44 -0.49 -3.35
CA ILE A 71 10.95 -0.13 -2.03
C ILE A 71 12.45 -0.44 -1.97
N PRO A 72 13.29 0.52 -1.56
CA PRO A 72 14.70 0.23 -1.32
C PRO A 72 14.91 -0.94 -0.36
N ILE A 73 15.81 -1.86 -0.70
CA ILE A 73 15.95 -3.17 -0.03
C ILE A 73 16.32 -3.06 1.45
N GLU A 74 16.96 -1.96 1.84
CA GLU A 74 17.31 -1.64 3.23
C GLU A 74 16.09 -1.28 4.09
N ARG A 75 14.96 -0.89 3.49
CA ARG A 75 13.72 -0.53 4.21
C ARG A 75 12.90 -1.78 4.59
N LYS A 76 13.55 -2.73 5.28
CA LYS A 76 12.99 -4.03 5.69
C LYS A 76 11.63 -3.93 6.40
N VAL A 77 11.43 -2.91 7.23
CA VAL A 77 10.16 -2.66 7.92
C VAL A 77 9.04 -2.33 6.93
N ALA A 78 9.32 -1.53 5.90
CA ALA A 78 8.34 -1.21 4.87
C ALA A 78 8.01 -2.44 4.03
N ILE A 79 9.01 -3.22 3.64
CA ILE A 79 8.82 -4.50 2.92
C ILE A 79 7.91 -5.44 3.73
N LYS A 80 8.23 -5.64 5.02
CA LYS A 80 7.41 -6.45 5.94
C LYS A 80 5.97 -5.91 6.05
N GLY A 81 5.81 -4.59 6.14
CA GLY A 81 4.50 -3.95 6.19
C GLY A 81 3.64 -4.24 4.96
N HIS A 82 4.23 -4.24 3.77
CA HIS A 82 3.53 -4.59 2.52
C HIS A 82 3.17 -6.07 2.47
N ARG A 83 4.10 -6.95 2.86
CA ARG A 83 3.84 -8.40 2.96
C ARG A 83 2.66 -8.71 3.89
N ASN A 84 2.59 -8.06 5.04
CA ASN A 84 1.48 -8.22 6.00
C ASN A 84 0.14 -7.71 5.45
N ALA A 85 0.17 -6.78 4.49
CA ALA A 85 -1.01 -6.30 3.79
C ALA A 85 -1.39 -7.15 2.56
N GLY A 86 -0.71 -8.29 2.36
CA GLY A 86 -0.99 -9.25 1.27
C GLY A 86 -0.25 -8.97 -0.03
N PHE A 87 0.70 -8.04 -0.06
CA PHE A 87 1.60 -7.90 -1.21
C PHE A 87 2.62 -9.04 -1.24
N GLU A 88 3.02 -9.43 -2.43
CA GLU A 88 4.04 -10.43 -2.67
C GLU A 88 5.27 -9.80 -3.33
N ILE A 89 6.45 -10.41 -3.14
CA ILE A 89 7.67 -9.91 -3.80
C ILE A 89 7.62 -10.41 -5.24
N SER A 90 7.54 -9.50 -6.21
CA SER A 90 7.56 -9.87 -7.63
C SER A 90 8.98 -9.87 -8.20
N LYS A 91 9.84 -8.98 -7.71
CA LYS A 91 11.22 -8.85 -8.19
C LYS A 91 12.12 -8.21 -7.13
N ILE A 92 13.37 -8.66 -7.08
CA ILE A 92 14.45 -8.02 -6.31
C ILE A 92 15.53 -7.58 -7.29
N THR A 93 16.03 -6.36 -7.13
CA THR A 93 17.23 -5.83 -7.78
C THR A 93 18.29 -5.53 -6.71
N ASP A 94 19.47 -5.06 -7.11
CA ASP A 94 20.55 -4.74 -6.18
C ASP A 94 20.12 -3.68 -5.13
N ASP A 95 19.32 -2.70 -5.55
CA ASP A 95 18.91 -1.59 -4.69
C ASP A 95 17.45 -1.70 -4.21
N ASN A 96 16.57 -2.38 -4.94
CA ASN A 96 15.13 -2.31 -4.72
C ASN A 96 14.44 -3.68 -4.63
N CYS A 97 13.35 -3.70 -3.89
CA CYS A 97 12.38 -4.78 -3.79
C CYS A 97 11.04 -4.28 -4.37
N ILE A 98 10.58 -4.92 -5.44
CA ILE A 98 9.29 -4.64 -6.06
C ILE A 98 8.27 -5.60 -5.45
N LEU A 99 7.22 -5.03 -4.87
CA LEU A 99 6.11 -5.75 -4.26
C LEU A 99 4.82 -5.48 -5.02
N GLU A 100 4.05 -6.54 -5.26
CA GLU A 100 2.82 -6.47 -6.03
C GLU A 100 1.65 -7.16 -5.32
N ALA A 101 0.43 -6.68 -5.59
CA ALA A 101 -0.79 -7.33 -5.16
C ALA A 101 -1.78 -7.33 -6.33
N THR A 102 -2.53 -8.42 -6.48
CA THR A 102 -3.66 -8.49 -7.40
C THR A 102 -4.96 -8.57 -6.62
N ARG A 103 -6.07 -8.25 -7.28
CA ARG A 103 -7.39 -8.40 -6.67
C ARG A 103 -7.60 -9.83 -6.17
N GLU A 104 -7.21 -10.81 -6.98
CA GLU A 104 -7.35 -12.23 -6.71
C GLU A 104 -6.52 -12.66 -5.50
N SER A 105 -5.25 -12.24 -5.43
CA SER A 105 -4.35 -12.60 -4.33
C SER A 105 -4.85 -12.06 -3.00
N ILE A 106 -5.31 -10.80 -2.98
CA ILE A 106 -5.85 -10.15 -1.79
C ILE A 106 -7.14 -10.81 -1.30
N MET A 107 -8.05 -11.15 -2.21
CA MET A 107 -9.30 -11.80 -1.83
C MET A 107 -9.04 -13.20 -1.28
N SER A 108 -8.07 -13.94 -1.83
CA SER A 108 -7.64 -15.23 -1.29
C SER A 108 -7.02 -15.09 0.09
N TYR A 109 -6.11 -14.12 0.25
CA TYR A 109 -5.40 -13.84 1.51
C TYR A 109 -6.37 -13.54 2.66
N LYS A 110 -7.39 -12.71 2.43
CA LYS A 110 -8.38 -12.35 3.46
C LYS A 110 -9.32 -13.50 3.87
N ASN A 111 -9.44 -14.55 3.07
CA ASN A 111 -10.25 -15.72 3.41
C ASN A 111 -9.50 -16.75 4.26
N HIS A 112 -8.18 -16.62 4.41
CA HIS A 112 -7.31 -17.60 5.10
C HIS A 112 -6.45 -16.98 6.22
N GLY A 113 -6.46 -15.64 6.37
CA GLY A 113 -5.66 -14.89 7.35
C GLY A 113 -6.44 -14.41 8.56
#